data_AF-A0A2V6GPF5-F1
#
_entry.id   AF-A0A2V6GPF5-F1
#
_cell.length_a   1.000
_cell.length_b   1.000
_cell.length_c   1.000
_cell.angle_alpha   90.00
_cell.angle_beta   90.00
_cell.angle_gamma   90.00
#
_symmetry.space_group_name_H-M   'P 1'
#
loop_
_entity.id
_entity.type
_entity.pdbx_description
1 polymer ?
#
loop_
_entity_poly.entity_id
_entity_poly.type
_entity_poly.pdbx_seq_one_letter_code
_entity_poly.pdbx_strand_id
1 'polypeptide(L)'
;MFQVLVSTREPMENAIVDLVEALRERLAIIHDEQSRRDPERHLARLQAVSEKIDRLQAALPRPVDPQLAHYLKRHSYDKALEFLKNNN
;
A
#
# COMPACT_ATOMS: atom_id res chain seq x y z
N MET A 1 31.42 7.08 -22.74
CA MET A 1 30.93 5.87 -22.05
C MET A 1 30.62 6.24 -20.61
N PHE A 2 29.42 6.73 -20.31
CA PHE A 2 28.80 6.62 -18.98
C PHE A 2 27.33 6.97 -19.14
N GLN A 3 26.51 5.93 -19.08
CA GLN A 3 25.07 5.94 -19.06
C GLN A 3 24.64 6.60 -17.74
N VAL A 4 24.01 7.76 -17.80
CA VAL A 4 23.15 8.23 -16.71
C VAL A 4 21.76 8.33 -17.33
N LEU A 5 21.15 7.15 -17.49
CA LEU A 5 19.73 7.06 -17.78
C LEU A 5 19.06 7.59 -16.51
N VAL A 6 18.64 8.84 -16.54
CA VAL A 6 17.68 9.38 -15.59
C VAL A 6 16.48 8.43 -15.68
N SER A 7 16.36 7.52 -14.72
CA SER A 7 15.18 6.68 -14.60
C SER A 7 14.05 7.61 -14.18
N THR A 8 13.43 8.25 -15.16
CA THR A 8 12.04 8.68 -15.09
C THR A 8 11.23 7.42 -14.85
N ARG A 9 11.18 6.96 -13.60
CA ARG A 9 10.16 6.02 -13.17
C ARG A 9 8.88 6.84 -13.14
N GLU A 10 8.04 6.60 -14.12
CA GLU A 10 6.71 7.18 -14.27
C GLU A 10 6.00 7.20 -12.90
N PRO A 11 5.34 8.30 -12.51
CA PRO A 11 4.69 8.41 -11.20
C PRO A 11 3.64 7.31 -10.93
N MET A 12 3.16 6.63 -11.97
CA MET A 12 2.19 5.53 -11.90
C MET A 12 2.81 4.15 -11.61
N GLU A 13 4.05 3.89 -12.05
CA GLU A 13 4.72 2.59 -11.80
C GLU A 13 5.17 2.50 -10.33
N ASN A 14 5.41 3.65 -9.71
CA ASN A 14 5.62 3.77 -8.27
C ASN A 14 4.33 3.54 -7.47
N ALA A 15 3.13 3.81 -8.01
CA ALA A 15 1.88 3.72 -7.24
C ALA A 15 1.58 2.29 -6.75
N ILE A 16 1.90 1.26 -7.54
CA ILE A 16 1.74 -0.15 -7.13
C ILE A 16 2.76 -0.52 -6.06
N VAL A 17 4.03 -0.12 -6.24
CA VAL A 17 5.10 -0.36 -5.27
C VAL A 17 4.79 0.33 -3.94
N ASP A 18 4.36 1.59 -4.00
CA ASP A 18 3.97 2.39 -2.83
C ASP A 18 2.73 1.79 -2.14
N LEU A 19 1.79 1.24 -2.90
CA LEU A 19 0.63 0.53 -2.35
C LEU A 19 1.07 -0.74 -1.63
N VAL A 20 1.95 -1.55 -2.23
CA VAL A 20 2.52 -2.75 -1.58
C VAL A 20 3.19 -2.39 -0.26
N GLU A 21 4.00 -1.33 -0.23
CA GLU A 21 4.67 -0.88 0.99
C GLU A 21 3.67 -0.36 2.03
N ALA A 22 2.65 0.40 1.63
CA ALA A 22 1.60 0.86 2.55
C ALA A 22 0.79 -0.29 3.16
N LEU A 23 0.51 -1.35 2.37
CA LEU A 23 -0.16 -2.56 2.86
C LEU A 23 0.70 -3.29 3.90
N ARG A 24 2.01 -3.44 3.64
CA ARG A 24 2.97 -4.02 4.59
C ARG A 24 3.08 -3.21 5.87
N GLU A 25 3.18 -1.89 5.75
CA GLU A 25 3.23 -0.95 6.88
C GLU A 25 2.00 -1.11 7.77
N ARG A 26 0.79 -1.19 7.17
CA ARG A 26 -0.44 -1.37 7.93
C ARG A 26 -0.47 -2.71 8.69
N LEU A 27 -0.05 -3.79 8.05
CA LEU A 27 0.04 -5.10 8.71
C LEU A 27 1.05 -5.08 9.85
N ALA A 28 2.22 -4.45 9.64
CA ALA A 28 3.23 -4.29 10.68
C ALA A 28 2.70 -3.51 11.89
N ILE A 29 1.92 -2.44 11.68
CA ILE A 29 1.29 -1.69 12.77
C ILE A 29 0.35 -2.59 13.59
N ILE A 30 -0.49 -3.42 12.93
CA ILE A 30 -1.42 -4.33 13.63
C ILE A 30 -0.67 -5.39 14.46
N HIS A 31 0.45 -5.88 13.93
CA HIS A 31 1.32 -6.85 14.60
C HIS A 31 2.25 -6.23 15.66
N ASP A 32 2.42 -4.90 15.69
CA ASP A 32 3.21 -4.20 16.71
C ASP A 32 2.47 -4.21 18.06
N GLU A 33 2.67 -5.26 18.85
CA GLU A 33 2.06 -5.40 20.18
C GLU A 33 2.52 -4.32 21.16
N GLN A 34 3.73 -3.75 20.98
CA GLN A 34 4.25 -2.70 21.84
C GLN A 34 3.49 -1.39 21.65
N SER A 35 3.08 -1.09 20.43
CA SER A 35 2.24 0.07 20.14
C SER A 35 0.89 0.06 20.85
N ARG A 36 0.37 -1.11 21.24
CA ARG A 36 -0.90 -1.22 21.96
C ARG A 36 -0.87 -0.63 23.37
N ARG A 37 0.33 -0.34 23.90
CA ARG A 37 0.51 0.37 25.18
C ARG A 37 0.14 1.85 25.08
N ASP A 38 0.12 2.40 23.87
CA ASP A 38 -0.31 3.76 23.55
C ASP A 38 -1.42 3.67 22.47
N PRO A 39 -2.68 3.44 22.89
CA PRO A 39 -3.78 3.19 21.97
C PRO A 39 -4.06 4.38 21.05
N GLU A 40 -3.87 5.61 21.53
CA GLU A 40 -4.08 6.82 20.72
C GLU A 40 -3.07 6.90 19.59
N ARG A 41 -1.77 6.69 19.89
CA ARG A 41 -0.72 6.67 18.87
C ARG A 41 -0.86 5.49 17.91
N HIS A 42 -1.35 4.36 18.39
CA HIS A 42 -1.62 3.19 17.54
C HIS A 42 -2.75 3.48 16.54
N LEU A 43 -3.88 4.03 17.02
CA LEU A 43 -5.01 4.40 16.18
C LEU A 43 -4.64 5.48 15.17
N ALA A 44 -3.90 6.51 15.58
CA ALA A 44 -3.43 7.56 14.68
C ALA A 44 -2.56 7.01 13.53
N ARG A 45 -1.68 6.05 13.83
CA ARG A 45 -0.87 5.35 12.82
C ARG A 45 -1.74 4.53 11.86
N LEU A 46 -2.70 3.76 12.39
CA LEU A 46 -3.64 2.99 11.57
C LEU A 46 -4.49 3.86 10.65
N GLN A 47 -4.91 5.03 11.14
CA GLN A 47 -5.66 5.99 10.33
C GLN A 47 -4.78 6.57 9.23
N ALA A 48 -3.59 7.07 9.56
CA ALA A 48 -2.68 7.68 8.59
C ALA A 48 -2.30 6.72 7.45
N VAL A 49 -2.03 5.44 7.77
CA VAL A 49 -1.73 4.44 6.74
C VAL A 49 -2.97 4.07 5.90
N SER A 50 -4.17 4.06 6.50
CA SER A 50 -5.40 3.81 5.74
C SER A 50 -5.69 4.94 4.75
N GLU A 51 -5.55 6.20 5.16
CA GLU A 51 -5.68 7.37 4.27
C GLU A 51 -4.59 7.41 3.17
N LYS A 52 -3.39 6.91 3.46
CA LYS A 52 -2.34 6.72 2.45
C LYS A 52 -2.75 5.66 1.42
N ILE A 53 -3.29 4.52 1.86
CA ILE A 53 -3.78 3.47 0.96
C ILE A 53 -4.91 3.98 0.07
N ASP A 54 -5.87 4.74 0.60
CA ASP A 54 -6.98 5.29 -0.18
C ASP A 54 -6.48 6.23 -1.29
N ARG A 55 -5.50 7.09 -0.99
CA ARG A 55 -4.87 7.97 -1.98
C ARG A 55 -4.14 7.18 -3.07
N LEU A 56 -3.40 6.15 -2.68
CA LEU A 56 -2.66 5.29 -3.62
C LEU A 56 -3.62 4.48 -4.50
N GLN A 57 -4.71 3.96 -3.92
CA GLN A 57 -5.76 3.28 -4.67
C GLN A 57 -6.40 4.19 -5.72
N ALA A 58 -6.64 5.47 -5.39
CA ALA A 58 -7.17 6.44 -6.34
C ALA A 58 -6.17 6.78 -7.47
N ALA A 59 -4.86 6.68 -7.20
CA ALA A 59 -3.77 6.93 -8.13
C ALA A 59 -3.37 5.70 -8.97
N LEU A 60 -3.98 4.53 -8.73
CA LEU A 60 -3.66 3.32 -9.49
C LEU A 60 -3.94 3.51 -10.99
N PRO A 61 -3.08 2.96 -11.86
CA PRO A 61 -3.32 2.98 -13.29
C PRO A 61 -4.63 2.26 -13.61
N ARG A 62 -5.45 2.87 -14.48
CA ARG A 62 -6.71 2.28 -14.93
C ARG A 62 -6.51 1.55 -16.25
N PRO A 63 -7.19 0.40 -16.45
CA PRO A 63 -8.16 -0.21 -15.55
C PRO A 63 -7.51 -0.94 -14.37
N VAL A 64 -8.12 -0.82 -13.19
CA VAL A 64 -7.72 -1.58 -11.99
C VAL A 64 -8.34 -2.96 -12.06
N ASP A 65 -7.57 -3.98 -11.69
CA ASP A 65 -8.06 -5.37 -11.62
C ASP A 65 -9.28 -5.48 -10.67
N PRO A 66 -10.40 -6.11 -11.08
CA PRO A 66 -11.61 -6.22 -10.26
C PRO A 66 -11.40 -6.93 -8.92
N GLN A 67 -10.52 -7.92 -8.86
CA GLN A 67 -10.21 -8.68 -7.65
C GLN A 67 -9.38 -7.83 -6.68
N LEU A 68 -8.38 -7.10 -7.19
CA LEU A 68 -7.64 -6.11 -6.39
C LEU A 68 -8.58 -5.03 -5.83
N ALA A 69 -9.43 -4.45 -6.68
CA ALA A 69 -10.41 -3.45 -6.28
C ALA A 69 -11.37 -3.99 -5.20
N HIS A 70 -11.77 -5.26 -5.30
CA HIS A 70 -12.59 -5.92 -4.29
C HIS A 70 -11.87 -6.04 -2.94
N TYR A 71 -10.61 -6.49 -2.93
CA TYR A 71 -9.84 -6.62 -1.69
C TYR A 71 -9.61 -5.29 -1.00
N LEU A 72 -9.25 -4.26 -1.76
CA LEU A 72 -9.06 -2.91 -1.23
C LEU A 72 -10.37 -2.35 -0.67
N LYS A 73 -11.50 -2.47 -1.38
CA LYS A 73 -12.82 -2.02 -0.90
C LYS A 73 -13.28 -2.71 0.39
N ARG A 74 -12.91 -3.98 0.59
CA ARG A 74 -13.23 -4.73 1.82
C ARG A 74 -12.19 -4.55 2.93
N HIS A 75 -11.19 -3.69 2.73
CA HIS A 75 -10.04 -3.52 3.64
C HIS A 75 -9.32 -4.85 3.93
N SER A 76 -9.37 -5.78 2.97
CA SER A 76 -8.72 -7.08 3.04
C SER A 76 -7.27 -6.94 2.59
N TYR A 77 -6.48 -6.19 3.36
CA TYR A 77 -5.14 -5.76 2.97
C TYR A 77 -4.12 -6.90 2.84
N ASP A 78 -4.30 -7.96 3.63
CA ASP A 78 -3.51 -9.18 3.50
C ASP A 78 -3.73 -9.84 2.12
N LYS A 79 -4.99 -9.94 1.68
CA LYS A 79 -5.33 -10.49 0.36
C LYS A 79 -4.98 -9.57 -0.79
N ALA A 80 -5.10 -8.25 -0.61
CA ALA A 80 -4.59 -7.28 -1.58
C ALA A 80 -3.08 -7.43 -1.77
N LEU A 81 -2.32 -7.59 -0.67
CA LEU A 81 -0.88 -7.78 -0.71
C LEU A 81 -0.50 -9.12 -1.36
N GLU A 82 -1.18 -10.21 -1.02
CA GLU A 82 -0.98 -11.54 -1.63
C GLU A 82 -1.25 -11.48 -3.15
N PHE A 83 -2.35 -10.84 -3.56
CA PHE A 83 -2.70 -10.63 -4.96
C PHE A 83 -1.61 -9.86 -5.72
N LEU A 84 -1.13 -8.75 -5.15
CA LEU A 84 -0.09 -7.92 -5.76
C LEU A 84 1.27 -8.64 -5.84
N LYS A 85 1.60 -9.53 -4.90
CA LYS A 85 2.83 -10.33 -4.93
C LYS A 85 2.77 -11.45 -5.97
N ASN A 86 1.60 -12.02 -6.21
CA ASN A 86 1.43 -13.16 -7.12
C ASN A 86 1.25 -12.73 -8.58
N ASN A 87 0.89 -11.46 -8.83
CA ASN A 87 0.62 -10.91 -10.16
C ASN A 87 1.66 -9.88 -10.65
N ASN A 88 2.78 -9.74 -9.93
CA ASN A 88 3.91 -8.86 -10.26
C ASN A 88 5.19 -9.69 -10.44
#